data_AF-A0AAE1FBV7-F1
#
_entry.id   AF-A0AAE1FBV7-F1
#
_cell.length_a   1.000
_cell.length_b   1.000
_cell.length_c   1.000
_cell.angle_alpha   90.00
_cell.angle_beta   90.00
_cell.angle_gamma   90.00
#
_symmetry.space_group_name_H-M   'P 1'
#
loop_
_entity.id
_entity.type
_entity.pdbx_description
1 polymer ?
#
loop_
_entity_poly.entity_id
_entity_poly.type
_entity_poly.pdbx_seq_one_letter_code
_entity_poly.pdbx_strand_id
1 'polypeptide(L)'
;MVSVNWSDIFLSAREWCKCFDKSERPCAALRKASKGLIGGYIPECDSEGYYQPTQCHTGAGVCWCVDRHGVELPSTRTRNTPNCDAIVNSEEVSNYVEGDDEDGDDDMDIVEGSADMPLDI
;
A
#
# COMPACT_ATOMS: atom_id res chain seq x y z
N MET A 1 -38.32 12.61 -12.76
CA MET A 1 -37.14 12.63 -13.64
C MET A 1 -35.98 13.08 -12.78
N VAL A 2 -34.99 12.22 -12.54
CA VAL A 2 -33.75 12.64 -11.87
C VAL A 2 -32.84 13.15 -12.99
N SER A 3 -32.54 14.45 -12.99
CA SER A 3 -31.63 15.04 -13.97
C SER A 3 -30.21 14.63 -13.63
N VAL A 4 -29.63 13.71 -14.41
CA VAL A 4 -28.21 13.38 -14.33
C VAL A 4 -27.43 14.51 -15.00
N ASN A 5 -26.55 15.15 -14.23
CA ASN A 5 -25.65 16.18 -14.76
C ASN A 5 -24.38 15.49 -15.26
N TRP A 6 -24.22 15.42 -16.58
CA TRP A 6 -23.08 14.75 -17.21
C TRP A 6 -21.73 15.39 -16.86
N SER A 7 -21.76 16.66 -16.46
CA SER A 7 -20.60 17.41 -15.97
C SER A 7 -20.04 16.87 -14.65
N ASP A 8 -20.86 16.16 -13.85
CA ASP A 8 -20.44 15.56 -12.57
C ASP A 8 -19.77 14.18 -12.76
N ILE A 9 -19.78 13.64 -13.99
CA ILE A 9 -19.20 12.31 -14.31
C ILE A 9 -17.69 12.41 -14.56
N PHE A 10 -17.20 13.56 -15.04
CA PHE A 10 -15.79 13.75 -15.36
C PHE A 10 -15.11 14.62 -14.30
N LEU A 11 -14.32 13.98 -13.44
CA LEU A 11 -13.43 14.68 -12.51
C LEU A 11 -12.39 15.48 -13.31
N SER A 12 -12.33 16.80 -13.10
CA SER A 12 -11.28 17.61 -13.70
C SER A 12 -9.91 17.23 -13.13
N ALA A 13 -8.82 17.50 -13.89
CA ALA A 13 -7.45 17.31 -13.38
C ALA A 13 -7.22 18.03 -12.03
N ARG A 14 -7.87 19.17 -11.80
CA ARG A 14 -7.80 19.92 -10.55
C ARG A 14 -8.55 19.23 -9.40
N GLU A 15 -9.65 18.55 -9.68
CA GLU A 15 -10.40 17.77 -8.68
C GLU A 15 -9.71 16.45 -8.38
N TRP A 16 -9.15 15.82 -9.39
CA TRP A 16 -8.25 14.68 -9.25
C TRP A 16 -7.04 15.01 -8.36
N CYS A 17 -6.31 16.09 -8.66
CA CYS A 17 -5.17 16.52 -7.84
C CYS A 17 -5.54 16.82 -6.38
N LYS A 18 -6.73 17.39 -6.13
CA LYS A 18 -7.23 17.63 -4.76
C LYS A 18 -7.48 16.34 -3.98
N CYS A 19 -7.79 15.24 -4.66
CA CYS A 19 -7.90 13.92 -4.03
C CYS A 19 -6.51 13.42 -3.61
N PHE A 20 -5.52 13.53 -4.50
CA PHE A 20 -4.13 13.15 -4.22
C PHE A 20 -3.51 13.94 -3.07
N ASP A 21 -3.73 15.25 -3.00
CA ASP A 21 -3.21 16.12 -1.93
C ASP A 21 -3.71 15.74 -0.52
N LYS A 22 -4.82 14.99 -0.46
CA LYS A 22 -5.42 14.50 0.79
C LYS A 22 -5.14 13.04 1.07
N SER A 23 -4.38 12.36 0.21
CA SER A 23 -4.04 10.95 0.40
C SER A 23 -2.99 10.79 1.49
N GLU A 24 -3.44 10.68 2.74
CA GLU A 24 -2.58 10.21 3.82
C GLU A 24 -2.13 8.77 3.49
N ARG A 25 -0.84 8.48 3.71
CA ARG A 25 -0.34 7.11 3.51
C ARG A 25 -1.05 6.12 4.44
N PRO A 26 -1.15 4.83 4.07
CA PRO A 26 -1.96 3.87 4.80
C PRO A 26 -1.66 3.78 6.30
N CYS A 27 -0.38 3.80 6.69
CA CYS A 27 -0.01 3.76 8.11
C CYS A 27 -0.49 5.01 8.85
N ALA A 28 -0.21 6.21 8.32
CA ALA A 28 -0.61 7.47 8.92
C ALA A 28 -2.14 7.57 9.07
N ALA A 29 -2.88 7.18 8.03
CA ALA A 29 -4.34 7.15 8.04
C ALA A 29 -4.88 6.18 9.11
N LEU A 30 -4.36 4.95 9.17
CA LEU A 30 -4.76 3.95 10.16
C LEU A 30 -4.41 4.37 11.59
N ARG A 31 -3.23 4.94 11.82
CA ARG A 31 -2.82 5.47 13.14
C ARG A 31 -3.76 6.57 13.61
N LYS A 32 -4.17 7.47 12.71
CA LYS A 32 -5.14 8.54 13.01
C LYS A 32 -6.53 7.97 13.31
N ALA A 33 -6.99 7.00 12.54
CA ALA A 33 -8.28 6.33 12.76
C ALA A 33 -8.30 5.49 14.04
N SER A 34 -7.15 4.94 14.45
CA SER A 34 -7.01 4.10 15.64
C SER A 34 -6.83 4.91 16.93
N LYS A 35 -6.77 6.24 16.84
CA LYS A 35 -6.63 7.13 18.01
C LYS A 35 -7.86 6.99 18.93
N GLY A 36 -7.65 6.37 20.09
CA GLY A 36 -8.70 6.13 21.08
C GLY A 36 -9.22 4.69 21.13
N LEU A 37 -8.73 3.78 20.27
CA LEU A 37 -8.99 2.35 20.41
C LEU A 37 -8.14 1.78 21.55
N ILE A 38 -8.80 1.37 22.65
CA ILE A 38 -8.14 0.72 23.78
C ILE A 38 -7.94 -0.77 23.45
N GLY A 39 -6.70 -1.25 23.52
CA GLY A 39 -6.35 -2.66 23.27
C GLY A 39 -6.28 -3.06 21.79
N GLY A 40 -6.68 -2.18 20.88
CA GLY A 40 -6.51 -2.36 19.44
C GLY A 40 -5.04 -2.29 19.00
N TYR A 41 -4.74 -2.84 17.83
CA TYR A 41 -3.46 -2.62 17.16
C TYR A 41 -3.42 -1.19 16.61
N ILE A 42 -2.41 -0.42 17.02
CA ILE A 42 -2.14 0.92 16.49
C ILE A 42 -0.80 0.81 15.75
N PRO A 43 -0.76 1.05 14.43
CA PRO A 43 0.47 0.90 13.68
C PRO A 43 1.47 2.01 14.02
N GLU A 44 2.73 1.63 14.12
CA GLU A 44 3.87 2.54 14.18
C GLU A 44 4.24 3.00 12.76
N CYS A 45 4.45 4.31 12.61
CA CYS A 45 4.73 4.92 11.31
C CYS A 45 5.98 5.81 11.40
N ASP A 46 6.70 5.93 10.30
CA ASP A 46 7.79 6.89 10.15
C ASP A 46 7.29 8.33 9.92
N SER A 47 8.20 9.25 9.64
CA SER A 47 7.88 10.66 9.35
C SER A 47 7.18 10.87 8.00
N GLU A 48 7.33 9.96 7.06
CA GLU A 48 6.70 10.01 5.74
C GLU A 48 5.32 9.33 5.72
N GLY A 49 4.94 8.67 6.81
CA GLY A 49 3.68 7.95 6.96
C GLY A 49 3.70 6.52 6.43
N TYR A 50 4.87 5.94 6.17
CA TYR A 50 5.02 4.51 5.93
C TYR A 50 5.10 3.74 7.25
N TYR A 51 4.99 2.42 7.18
CA TYR A 51 5.15 1.56 8.34
C TYR A 51 6.60 1.50 8.78
N GLN A 52 6.83 1.46 10.09
CA GLN A 52 8.16 1.14 10.59
C GLN A 52 8.44 -0.36 10.36
N PRO A 53 9.70 -0.76 10.14
CA PRO A 53 10.02 -2.17 9.88
C PRO A 53 9.57 -3.13 10.97
N THR A 54 9.51 -2.67 12.23
CA THR A 54 9.01 -3.45 13.36
C THR A 54 7.64 -2.92 13.79
N GLN A 55 6.65 -3.80 13.82
CA GLN A 55 5.31 -3.48 14.32
C GLN A 55 4.98 -4.33 15.55
N CYS A 56 4.33 -3.72 16.53
CA CYS A 56 3.93 -4.40 17.76
C CYS A 56 2.44 -4.21 18.05
N HIS A 57 1.74 -5.31 18.37
CA HIS A 57 0.41 -5.25 18.95
C HIS A 57 0.51 -5.41 20.47
N THR A 58 0.61 -4.28 21.17
CA THR A 58 0.75 -4.22 22.63
C THR A 58 -0.35 -4.99 23.37
N GLY A 59 -1.59 -4.98 22.86
CA GLY A 59 -2.72 -5.70 23.45
C GLY A 59 -2.59 -7.22 23.37
N ALA A 60 -1.99 -7.76 22.31
CA ALA A 60 -1.73 -9.18 22.16
C ALA A 60 -0.33 -9.61 22.67
N GLY A 61 0.58 -8.66 22.91
CA GLY A 61 1.94 -8.93 23.34
C GLY A 61 2.79 -9.62 22.29
N VAL A 62 2.59 -9.28 21.01
CA VAL A 62 3.34 -9.83 19.88
C VAL A 62 3.86 -8.71 18.97
N CYS A 63 5.03 -8.93 18.39
CA CYS A 63 5.67 -8.05 17.41
C CYS A 63 6.07 -8.86 16.17
N TRP A 64 6.16 -8.20 15.01
CA TRP A 64 6.55 -8.80 13.74
C TRP A 64 7.27 -7.78 12.86
N CYS A 65 7.95 -8.24 11.81
CA CYS A 65 8.52 -7.36 10.81
C CYS A 65 7.53 -7.12 9.67
N VAL A 66 7.54 -5.92 9.11
CA VAL A 66 6.76 -5.56 7.93
C VAL A 66 7.63 -4.89 6.87
N ASP A 67 7.19 -4.91 5.63
CA ASP A 67 7.69 -4.01 4.60
C ASP A 67 7.16 -2.58 4.79
N ARG A 68 7.63 -1.65 3.96
CA ARG A 68 7.19 -0.23 3.96
C ARG A 68 5.68 -0.04 3.75
N HIS A 69 4.98 -1.02 3.19
CA HIS A 69 3.55 -1.00 2.89
C HIS A 69 2.70 -1.67 4.00
N GLY A 70 3.34 -2.28 4.99
CA GLY A 70 2.70 -2.91 6.14
C GLY A 70 2.45 -4.40 5.98
N VAL A 71 3.02 -5.04 4.95
CA VAL A 71 2.91 -6.49 4.74
C VAL A 71 3.85 -7.20 5.70
N GLU A 72 3.29 -8.11 6.52
CA GLU A 72 4.07 -8.93 7.46
C GLU A 72 5.04 -9.86 6.73
N LEU A 73 6.30 -9.84 7.15
CA LEU A 73 7.32 -10.74 6.64
C LEU A 73 7.17 -12.14 7.27
N PRO A 74 7.29 -13.21 6.48
CA PRO A 74 7.04 -14.57 6.95
C PRO A 74 7.97 -14.95 8.11
N SER A 75 7.43 -15.69 9.08
CA SER A 75 8.19 -16.20 10.24
C SER A 75 8.82 -15.14 11.14
N THR A 76 8.35 -13.89 11.11
CA THR A 76 8.89 -12.81 11.96
C THR A 76 8.07 -12.52 13.22
N ARG A 77 6.84 -13.05 13.32
CA ARG A 77 5.97 -12.83 14.49
C ARG A 77 6.47 -13.56 15.73
N THR A 78 6.70 -12.81 16.79
CA THR A 78 7.24 -13.28 18.07
C THR A 78 6.68 -12.48 19.25
N ARG A 79 6.83 -13.00 20.47
CA ARG A 79 6.53 -12.25 21.72
C ARG A 79 7.63 -11.28 22.12
N ASN A 80 8.82 -11.42 21.56
CA ASN A 80 9.96 -10.53 21.77
C ASN A 80 10.03 -9.48 20.65
N THR A 81 11.03 -8.59 20.71
CA THR A 81 11.30 -7.65 19.61
C THR A 81 12.10 -8.37 18.51
N PRO A 82 11.56 -8.52 17.28
CA PRO A 82 12.32 -9.10 16.17
C PRO A 82 13.41 -8.13 15.66
N ASN A 83 14.48 -8.68 15.10
CA ASN A 83 15.50 -7.88 14.42
C ASN A 83 15.12 -7.73 12.94
N CYS A 84 14.53 -6.59 12.59
CA CYS A 84 14.06 -6.34 11.22
C CYS A 84 15.15 -5.70 10.32
N ASP A 85 16.19 -5.08 10.88
CA ASP A 85 17.25 -4.39 10.12
C ASP A 85 18.03 -5.34 9.19
N ALA A 86 18.21 -6.59 9.62
CA ALA A 86 18.88 -7.62 8.82
C ALA A 86 18.01 -8.13 7.66
N ILE A 87 16.68 -7.93 7.73
CA ILE A 87 15.72 -8.48 6.78
C ILE A 87 15.39 -7.47 5.67
N VAL A 88 15.25 -6.18 6.01
CA VAL A 88 15.04 -5.11 5.00
C VAL A 88 16.30 -4.77 4.20
N ASN A 89 17.50 -5.00 4.74
CA ASN A 89 18.77 -4.78 4.02
C ASN A 89 19.30 -6.04 3.31
N SER A 90 18.55 -7.14 3.37
CA SER A 90 18.83 -8.31 2.54
C SER A 90 18.19 -8.05 1.18
N GLU A 91 18.98 -7.59 0.21
CA GLU A 91 18.62 -7.48 -1.22
C GLU A 91 18.20 -8.83 -1.88
N GLU A 92 17.90 -9.85 -1.07
CA GLU A 92 17.43 -11.18 -1.46
C GLU A 92 15.92 -11.34 -1.21
N VAL A 93 15.14 -10.26 -1.33
CA VAL A 93 13.67 -10.31 -1.45
C VAL A 93 13.24 -9.63 -2.74
N SER A 94 14.00 -9.86 -3.82
CA SER A 94 13.61 -9.56 -5.20
C SER A 94 13.70 -10.78 -6.13
N ASN A 95 14.25 -11.92 -5.68
CA ASN A 95 14.65 -13.02 -6.57
C ASN A 95 13.83 -14.32 -6.38
N TYR A 96 12.51 -14.23 -6.34
CA TYR A 96 11.60 -15.33 -6.68
C TYR A 96 10.49 -14.68 -7.54
N VAL A 97 10.48 -14.67 -8.88
CA VAL A 97 10.91 -15.64 -9.88
C VAL A 97 11.37 -14.86 -11.13
N GLU A 98 12.60 -15.07 -11.59
CA GLU A 98 12.94 -14.88 -13.01
C GLU A 98 12.15 -15.97 -13.75
N GLY A 99 11.08 -15.56 -14.44
CA GLY A 99 10.44 -16.41 -15.43
C GLY A 99 11.29 -16.31 -16.70
N ASP A 100 11.76 -17.46 -17.17
CA ASP A 100 12.62 -17.62 -18.33
C ASP A 100 12.14 -16.78 -19.53
N ASP A 101 13.03 -15.92 -20.04
CA ASP A 101 12.89 -15.25 -21.33
C ASP A 101 12.87 -16.29 -22.47
N GLU A 102 11.71 -16.51 -23.07
CA GLU A 102 11.62 -17.00 -24.45
C GLU A 102 11.16 -15.85 -25.35
N ASP A 103 12.06 -15.42 -26.23
CA ASP A 103 11.90 -14.35 -27.20
C ASP A 103 10.67 -14.54 -28.11
N GLY A 104 9.79 -13.55 -28.12
CA GLY A 104 8.75 -13.33 -29.12
C GLY A 104 8.69 -11.85 -29.46
N ASP A 105 9.36 -11.47 -30.55
CA ASP A 105 9.25 -10.15 -31.15
C ASP A 105 7.84 -9.96 -31.73
N ASP A 106 6.92 -9.38 -30.95
CA ASP A 106 5.71 -8.75 -31.46
C ASP A 106 5.50 -7.37 -30.84
N ASP A 107 5.91 -6.35 -31.60
CA ASP A 107 5.53 -4.96 -31.42
C ASP A 107 4.00 -4.81 -31.36
N MET A 108 3.41 -4.52 -30.19
CA MET A 108 2.21 -3.67 -30.09
C MET A 108 1.94 -3.18 -28.66
N ASP A 109 2.15 -1.87 -28.49
CA ASP A 109 1.49 -0.94 -27.57
C ASP A 109 1.04 -1.47 -26.20
N ILE A 110 1.81 -1.14 -25.16
CA ILE A 110 1.31 -1.12 -23.77
C ILE A 110 0.20 -0.07 -23.71
N VAL A 111 -1.04 -0.51 -23.92
CA VAL A 111 -2.22 0.24 -23.50
C VAL A 111 -2.23 0.23 -21.98
N GLU A 112 -1.77 1.33 -21.40
CA GLU A 112 -1.95 1.62 -19.99
C GLU A 112 -3.45 1.58 -19.70
N GLY A 113 -3.90 0.48 -19.10
CA GLY A 113 -5.30 0.22 -18.80
C GLY A 113 -5.83 1.18 -17.75
N SER A 114 -6.17 2.40 -18.17
CA SER A 114 -7.05 3.28 -17.41
C SER A 114 -8.47 2.72 -17.49
N ALA A 115 -9.19 2.75 -16.36
CA ALA A 115 -10.55 2.23 -16.21
C ALA A 115 -11.63 3.01 -17.00
N ASP A 116 -11.23 3.93 -17.87
CA ASP A 116 -12.10 4.87 -18.58
C ASP A 116 -12.01 4.68 -20.10
N MET A 117 -12.16 3.45 -20.60
CA MET A 117 -12.40 3.26 -22.04
C MET A 117 -13.91 3.26 -22.30
N PRO A 118 -14.48 4.35 -22.87
CA PRO A 118 -15.87 4.34 -23.27
C PRO A 118 -16.05 3.33 -24.41
N LEU A 119 -17.03 2.44 -24.26
CA LEU A 119 -17.48 1.58 -25.35
C LEU A 119 -18.31 2.46 -26.29
N ASP A 120 -17.74 2.81 -27.43
CA ASP A 120 -18.53 3.35 -28.53
C ASP A 120 -19.45 2.24 -29.08
N ILE A 121 -20.77 2.39 -28.87
CA ILE A 121 -21.86 1.75 -29.63
C ILE A 121 -23.04 2.72 -29.79
#